data_AF-A0A9P3EWK7-F1
#
_entry.id   AF-A0A9P3EWK7-F1
#
_cell.length_a   1.000
_cell.length_b   1.000
_cell.length_c   1.000
_cell.angle_alpha   90.00
_cell.angle_beta   90.00
_cell.angle_gamma   90.00
#
_symmetry.space_group_name_H-M   'P 1'
#
loop_
_entity.id
_entity.type
_entity.pdbx_description
1 polymer ?
#
loop_
_entity_poly.entity_id
_entity_poly.type
_entity_poly.pdbx_seq_one_letter_code
_entity_poly.pdbx_strand_id
1 'polypeptide(L)'
;MSFSKIFSLAAAFALTASALPLASRAPSGGVQIVNNMSEDVYLWSVSATSSDMQTIPTGGSYTENWRTNPNGGGISIKMSTGADTASVLQFEYTQAGETLFWDLSSINLSPQSPLVAAGFGVSIDDASCPTAACAPGDANCAESYQHPDDVNTRACGTGAGFTLTLG
;
A
#
# COMPACT_ATOMS: atom_id res chain seq x y z
N MET A 1 -75.45 17.48 -5.67
CA MET A 1 -74.85 16.42 -4.83
C MET A 1 -73.77 15.74 -5.63
N SER A 2 -72.54 15.70 -5.10
CA SER A 2 -71.47 14.70 -5.37
C SER A 2 -70.87 14.56 -6.77
N PHE A 3 -69.60 14.25 -7.00
CA PHE A 3 -68.42 13.96 -6.16
C PHE A 3 -67.20 14.23 -7.05
N SER A 4 -66.25 15.07 -6.61
CA SER A 4 -64.98 15.29 -7.32
C SER A 4 -64.01 14.18 -6.93
N LYS A 5 -63.47 13.43 -7.90
CA LYS A 5 -62.47 12.38 -7.67
C LYS A 5 -61.09 12.92 -7.98
N ILE A 6 -60.30 13.13 -6.93
CA ILE A 6 -58.90 13.52 -7.01
C ILE A 6 -58.08 12.23 -7.15
N PHE A 7 -57.36 12.08 -8.27
CA PHE A 7 -56.36 11.04 -8.44
C PHE A 7 -55.03 11.53 -7.83
N SER A 8 -54.62 10.94 -6.72
CA SER A 8 -53.29 11.13 -6.14
C SER A 8 -52.30 10.19 -6.82
N LEU A 9 -51.34 10.73 -7.58
CA LEU A 9 -50.14 9.99 -7.97
C LEU A 9 -49.14 10.05 -6.81
N ALA A 10 -48.91 8.91 -6.15
CA ALA A 10 -47.78 8.75 -5.25
C ALA A 10 -46.55 8.35 -6.08
N ALA A 11 -45.60 9.27 -6.24
CA ALA A 11 -44.29 8.97 -6.82
C ALA A 11 -43.44 8.25 -5.77
N ALA A 12 -43.16 6.96 -5.99
CA ALA A 12 -42.23 6.20 -5.17
C ALA A 12 -40.78 6.56 -5.58
N PHE A 13 -40.09 7.33 -4.74
CA PHE A 13 -38.64 7.53 -4.85
C PHE A 13 -37.94 6.27 -4.32
N ALA A 14 -37.41 5.44 -5.21
CA ALA A 14 -36.51 4.36 -4.84
C ALA A 14 -35.14 4.96 -4.47
N LEU A 15 -34.82 4.96 -3.17
CA LEU A 15 -33.48 5.27 -2.68
C LEU A 15 -32.55 4.10 -3.03
N THR A 16 -31.80 4.23 -4.12
CA THR A 16 -30.66 3.35 -4.39
C THR A 16 -29.56 3.68 -3.38
N ALA A 17 -29.38 2.83 -2.37
CA ALA A 17 -28.24 2.90 -1.48
C ALA A 17 -26.98 2.58 -2.29
N SER A 18 -26.21 3.61 -2.65
CA SER A 18 -24.88 3.44 -3.23
C SER A 18 -24.00 2.79 -2.18
N ALA A 19 -23.77 1.48 -2.31
CA ALA A 19 -22.72 0.80 -1.57
C ALA A 19 -21.38 1.32 -2.09
N LEU A 20 -20.83 2.33 -1.41
CA LEU A 20 -19.44 2.71 -1.59
C LEU A 20 -18.59 1.47 -1.30
N PRO A 21 -17.62 1.09 -2.15
CA PRO A 21 -16.70 0.03 -1.79
C PRO A 21 -16.01 0.47 -0.50
N LEU A 22 -16.20 -0.30 0.58
CA LEU A 22 -15.36 -0.16 1.76
C LEU A 22 -13.94 -0.44 1.27
N ALA A 23 -13.08 0.58 1.25
CA ALA A 23 -11.66 0.38 1.10
C ALA A 23 -11.27 -0.68 2.12
N SER A 24 -10.76 -1.83 1.64
CA SER A 24 -10.25 -2.89 2.50
C SER A 24 -9.26 -2.24 3.44
N ARG A 25 -9.49 -2.27 4.75
CA ARG A 25 -8.53 -1.74 5.71
C ARG A 25 -7.33 -2.69 5.77
N ALA A 26 -6.13 -2.16 6.04
CA ALA A 26 -4.97 -3.00 6.30
C ALA A 26 -5.32 -4.07 7.36
N PRO A 27 -4.87 -5.33 7.18
CA PRO A 27 -5.07 -6.34 8.20
C PRO A 27 -4.29 -5.93 9.46
N SER A 28 -4.87 -6.17 10.63
CA SER A 28 -4.10 -6.16 11.87
C SER A 28 -2.96 -7.18 11.72
N GLY A 29 -1.71 -6.74 11.84
CA GLY A 29 -0.55 -7.62 11.66
C GLY A 29 -0.16 -7.89 10.20
N GLY A 30 -0.28 -6.89 9.34
CA GLY A 30 0.22 -6.96 7.97
C GLY A 30 0.27 -5.62 7.26
N VAL A 31 0.63 -5.69 5.98
CA VAL A 31 0.64 -4.55 5.07
C VAL A 31 -0.37 -4.75 3.95
N GLN A 32 -1.09 -3.67 3.66
CA GLN A 32 -1.84 -3.52 2.43
C GLN A 32 -1.12 -2.51 1.53
N ILE A 33 -0.99 -2.87 0.25
CA ILE A 33 -0.40 -2.03 -0.78
C ILE A 33 -1.50 -1.63 -1.75
N VAL A 34 -1.78 -0.34 -1.83
CA VAL A 34 -2.86 0.24 -2.63
C VAL A 34 -2.27 0.92 -3.86
N ASN A 35 -2.77 0.56 -5.04
CA ASN A 35 -2.35 1.16 -6.30
C ASN A 35 -3.39 2.19 -6.77
N ASN A 36 -3.12 3.48 -6.54
CA ASN A 36 -3.91 4.58 -7.11
C ASN A 36 -3.30 5.12 -8.42
N MET A 37 -2.23 4.51 -8.92
CA MET A 37 -1.61 4.89 -10.18
C MET A 37 -2.54 4.55 -11.35
N SER A 38 -2.35 5.24 -12.48
CA SER A 38 -3.10 5.00 -13.72
C SER A 38 -2.63 3.77 -14.51
N GLU A 39 -1.75 2.95 -13.94
CA GLU A 39 -1.20 1.73 -14.54
C GLU A 39 -1.08 0.62 -13.49
N ASP A 40 -0.89 -0.62 -13.95
CA ASP A 40 -0.71 -1.77 -13.07
C ASP A 40 0.65 -1.72 -12.36
N VAL A 41 0.67 -2.19 -11.11
CA VAL A 41 1.90 -2.38 -10.33
C VAL A 41 2.15 -3.88 -10.19
N TYR A 42 3.39 -4.29 -10.43
CA TYR A 42 3.86 -5.66 -10.28
C TYR A 42 4.67 -5.80 -8.99
N LEU A 43 4.46 -6.90 -8.28
CA LEU A 43 5.02 -7.11 -6.96
C LEU A 43 5.65 -8.50 -6.81
N TRP A 44 6.76 -8.55 -6.06
CA TRP A 44 7.40 -9.77 -5.60
C TRP A 44 7.68 -9.65 -4.11
N SER A 45 7.27 -10.65 -3.35
CA SER A 45 7.55 -10.72 -1.93
C SER A 45 8.75 -11.63 -1.69
N VAL A 46 9.90 -11.04 -1.35
CA VAL A 46 11.21 -11.71 -1.38
C VAL A 46 11.73 -11.97 0.04
N SER A 47 12.10 -13.22 0.32
CA SER A 47 12.81 -13.66 1.51
C SER A 47 14.03 -14.51 1.11
N ALA A 48 14.30 -15.65 1.77
CA ALA A 48 15.18 -16.70 1.23
C ALA A 48 14.70 -17.22 -0.15
N THR A 49 13.42 -17.06 -0.47
CA THR A 49 12.82 -17.37 -1.77
C THR A 49 11.95 -16.19 -2.22
N SER A 50 11.81 -15.97 -3.52
CA SER A 50 10.85 -15.01 -4.08
C SER A 50 9.49 -15.66 -4.27
N SER A 51 8.41 -14.93 -4.02
CA SER A 51 7.08 -15.28 -4.53
C SER A 51 7.05 -15.24 -6.06
N ASP A 52 6.01 -15.84 -6.64
CA ASP A 52 5.59 -15.52 -8.00
C ASP A 52 5.18 -14.03 -8.11
N MET A 53 5.29 -13.47 -9.32
CA MET A 53 4.86 -12.11 -9.60
C MET A 53 3.37 -11.95 -9.32
N GLN A 54 3.01 -10.94 -8.55
CA GLN A 54 1.64 -10.50 -8.33
C GLN A 54 1.38 -9.24 -9.15
N THR A 55 0.15 -9.05 -9.61
CA THR A 55 -0.29 -7.82 -10.28
C THR A 55 -1.32 -7.13 -9.41
N ILE A 56 -1.12 -5.84 -9.16
CA ILE A 56 -2.08 -4.94 -8.52
C ILE A 56 -2.65 -4.05 -9.62
N PRO A 57 -3.86 -4.33 -10.12
CA PRO A 57 -4.49 -3.49 -11.13
C PRO A 57 -4.66 -2.04 -10.66
N THR A 58 -4.83 -1.11 -11.59
CA THR A 58 -5.25 0.27 -11.26
C THR A 58 -6.47 0.28 -10.33
N GLY A 59 -6.36 1.00 -9.20
CA GLY A 59 -7.39 1.08 -8.16
C GLY A 59 -7.50 -0.17 -7.28
N GLY A 60 -6.64 -1.17 -7.50
CA GLY A 60 -6.59 -2.41 -6.74
C GLY A 60 -5.68 -2.34 -5.52
N SER A 61 -5.63 -3.45 -4.77
CA SER A 61 -4.72 -3.60 -3.64
C SER A 61 -4.20 -5.03 -3.51
N TYR A 62 -2.98 -5.15 -2.98
CA TYR A 62 -2.41 -6.40 -2.48
C TYR A 62 -2.37 -6.37 -0.95
N THR A 63 -2.42 -7.53 -0.31
CA THR A 63 -2.36 -7.62 1.15
C THR A 63 -1.53 -8.83 1.57
N GLU A 64 -0.68 -8.62 2.57
CA GLU A 64 0.20 -9.65 3.11
C GLU A 64 0.30 -9.52 4.63
N ASN A 65 0.16 -10.64 5.35
CA ASN A 65 0.43 -10.71 6.78
C ASN A 65 1.94 -10.75 7.03
N TRP A 66 2.39 -10.33 8.21
CA TRP A 66 3.80 -10.45 8.57
C TRP A 66 4.30 -11.90 8.48
N ARG A 67 5.52 -12.03 7.96
CA ARG A 67 6.22 -13.30 7.79
C ARG A 67 7.63 -13.17 8.34
N THR A 68 8.18 -14.27 8.81
CA THR A 68 9.58 -14.36 9.21
C THR A 68 10.39 -15.06 8.12
N ASN A 69 11.64 -14.65 7.96
CA ASN A 69 12.60 -15.33 7.09
C ASN A 69 13.34 -16.40 7.90
N PRO A 70 13.33 -17.69 7.49
CA PRO A 70 13.97 -18.76 8.26
C PRO A 70 15.48 -18.57 8.51
N ASN A 71 16.16 -17.79 7.67
CA ASN A 71 17.58 -17.48 7.82
C ASN A 71 17.86 -16.25 8.71
N GLY A 72 16.83 -15.64 9.30
CA GLY A 72 16.94 -14.45 10.14
C GLY A 72 17.08 -13.12 9.40
N GLY A 73 17.08 -13.12 8.06
CA GLY A 73 17.08 -11.91 7.24
C GLY A 73 15.73 -11.20 7.19
N GLY A 74 15.72 -10.01 6.60
CA GLY A 74 14.47 -9.29 6.32
C GLY A 74 13.64 -9.91 5.20
N ILE A 75 12.46 -9.35 5.02
CA ILE A 75 11.58 -9.51 3.88
C ILE A 75 11.61 -8.20 3.09
N SER A 76 11.70 -8.30 1.77
CA SER A 76 11.63 -7.14 0.87
C SER A 76 10.48 -7.34 -0.11
N ILE A 77 9.43 -6.53 0.04
CA ILE A 77 8.33 -6.49 -0.92
C ILE A 77 8.72 -5.48 -2.00
N LYS A 78 9.09 -5.99 -3.17
CA LYS A 78 9.56 -5.21 -4.32
C LYS A 78 8.39 -4.88 -5.23
N MET A 79 8.24 -3.62 -5.61
CA MET A 79 7.16 -3.12 -6.48
C MET A 79 7.76 -2.40 -7.70
N SER A 80 7.26 -2.71 -8.89
CA SER A 80 7.63 -2.04 -10.14
C SER A 80 6.40 -1.75 -10.99
N THR A 81 6.50 -0.82 -11.93
CA THR A 81 5.51 -0.69 -13.01
C THR A 81 5.89 -1.47 -14.27
N GLY A 82 7.08 -2.06 -14.32
CA GLY A 82 7.46 -3.08 -15.29
C GLY A 82 7.20 -4.49 -14.74
N ALA A 83 6.94 -5.45 -15.63
CA ALA A 83 6.82 -6.87 -15.26
C ALA A 83 8.20 -7.53 -15.02
N ASP A 84 9.12 -6.80 -14.39
CA ASP A 84 10.47 -7.21 -14.01
C ASP A 84 10.94 -6.44 -12.76
N THR A 85 12.14 -6.77 -12.27
CA THR A 85 12.72 -6.15 -11.06
C THR A 85 13.86 -5.18 -11.37
N ALA A 86 13.93 -4.61 -12.58
CA ALA A 86 15.03 -3.72 -12.97
C ALA A 86 14.98 -2.36 -12.27
N SER A 87 13.78 -1.89 -11.91
CA SER A 87 13.55 -0.65 -11.14
C SER A 87 12.42 -0.87 -10.14
N VAL A 88 12.75 -0.98 -8.85
CA VAL A 88 11.81 -1.37 -7.80
C VAL A 88 11.82 -0.42 -6.59
N LEU A 89 10.63 -0.04 -6.12
CA LEU A 89 10.42 0.45 -4.76
C LEU A 89 10.36 -0.75 -3.83
N GLN A 90 10.93 -0.63 -2.64
CA GLN A 90 10.94 -1.72 -1.67
C GLN A 90 10.28 -1.27 -0.38
N PHE A 91 9.33 -2.08 0.11
CA PHE A 91 8.92 -2.04 1.51
C PHE A 91 9.64 -3.19 2.20
N GLU A 92 10.62 -2.86 3.03
CA GLU A 92 11.47 -3.83 3.71
C GLU A 92 11.06 -3.94 5.16
N TYR A 93 11.03 -5.16 5.71
CA TYR A 93 10.73 -5.35 7.12
C TYR A 93 11.41 -6.58 7.72
N THR A 94 11.68 -6.52 9.01
CA THR A 94 12.16 -7.62 9.84
C THR A 94 11.37 -7.65 11.14
N GLN A 95 10.72 -8.78 11.42
CA GLN A 95 10.05 -9.00 12.69
C GLN A 95 11.02 -9.56 13.72
N ALA A 96 11.08 -8.91 14.89
CA ALA A 96 11.84 -9.36 16.05
C ALA A 96 10.95 -9.32 17.31
N GLY A 97 10.39 -10.48 17.67
CA GLY A 97 9.39 -10.56 18.73
C GLY A 97 8.12 -9.80 18.36
N GLU A 98 7.72 -8.86 19.23
CA GLU A 98 6.55 -8.00 19.03
C GLU A 98 6.85 -6.72 18.24
N THR A 99 8.13 -6.48 17.90
CA THR A 99 8.58 -5.30 17.14
C THR A 99 8.76 -5.65 15.67
N LEU A 100 8.23 -4.80 14.79
CA LEU A 100 8.49 -4.79 13.36
C LEU A 100 9.45 -3.64 13.05
N PHE A 101 10.65 -3.98 12.59
CA PHE A 101 11.56 -3.01 11.98
C PHE A 101 11.23 -2.90 10.51
N TRP A 102 11.11 -1.70 9.96
CA TRP A 102 10.70 -1.51 8.58
C TRP A 102 11.23 -0.23 7.95
N ASP A 103 11.29 -0.19 6.63
CA ASP A 103 11.64 1.00 5.86
C ASP A 103 11.07 0.98 4.44
N LEU A 104 11.11 2.17 3.81
CA LEU A 104 10.99 2.31 2.37
C LEU A 104 12.40 2.41 1.79
N SER A 105 12.64 1.73 0.68
CA SER A 105 13.95 1.75 0.02
C SER A 105 13.80 1.99 -1.49
N SER A 106 14.47 3.05 -1.94
CA SER A 106 14.58 3.52 -3.32
C SER A 106 15.96 3.22 -3.93
N ILE A 107 16.84 2.48 -3.24
CA ILE A 107 18.21 2.15 -3.69
C ILE A 107 18.20 1.50 -5.09
N ASN A 108 17.17 0.72 -5.40
CA ASN A 108 17.00 0.05 -6.70
C ASN A 108 15.86 0.64 -7.53
N LEU A 109 15.38 1.83 -7.17
CA LEU A 109 14.33 2.54 -7.89
C LEU A 109 14.97 3.54 -8.85
N SER A 110 14.60 3.49 -10.13
CA SER A 110 15.01 4.53 -11.07
C SER A 110 14.44 5.89 -10.63
N PRO A 111 15.24 6.97 -10.62
CA PRO A 111 14.76 8.33 -10.40
C PRO A 111 13.66 8.78 -11.38
N GLN A 112 13.56 8.13 -12.55
CA GLN A 112 12.57 8.39 -13.59
C GLN A 112 11.37 7.43 -13.54
N SER A 113 11.31 6.55 -12.53
CA SER A 113 10.22 5.59 -12.38
C SER A 113 8.87 6.29 -12.23
N PRO A 114 7.77 5.76 -12.82
CA PRO A 114 6.42 6.27 -12.58
C PRO A 114 6.04 6.26 -11.08
N LEU A 115 6.60 5.35 -10.28
CA LEU A 115 6.41 5.32 -8.83
C LEU A 115 6.96 6.60 -8.14
N VAL A 116 8.12 7.09 -8.57
CA VAL A 116 8.69 8.35 -8.07
C VAL A 116 7.81 9.51 -8.51
N ALA A 117 7.42 9.54 -9.79
CA ALA A 117 6.57 10.60 -10.32
C ALA A 117 5.21 10.69 -9.61
N ALA A 118 4.62 9.55 -9.23
CA ALA A 118 3.36 9.46 -8.52
C ALA A 118 3.48 9.78 -7.02
N GLY A 119 4.62 9.49 -6.40
CA GLY A 119 4.78 9.56 -4.96
C GLY A 119 4.20 8.34 -4.25
N PHE A 120 4.58 8.16 -2.98
CA PHE A 120 4.17 7.00 -2.19
C PHE A 120 4.30 7.29 -0.69
N GLY A 121 3.54 6.56 0.12
CA GLY A 121 3.65 6.72 1.58
C GLY A 121 2.98 5.61 2.38
N VAL A 122 3.49 5.38 3.59
CA VAL A 122 2.99 4.40 4.55
C VAL A 122 2.22 5.13 5.64
N SER A 123 0.96 4.76 5.82
CA SER A 123 0.16 5.08 7.00
C SER A 123 0.00 3.84 7.87
N ILE A 124 -0.15 4.03 9.18
CA ILE A 124 -0.26 2.94 10.16
C ILE A 124 -1.45 3.23 11.05
N ASP A 125 -2.25 2.21 11.37
CA ASP A 125 -3.44 2.36 12.22
C ASP A 125 -3.14 2.48 13.72
N ASP A 126 -1.87 2.66 14.07
CA ASP A 126 -1.35 3.00 15.38
C ASP A 126 -0.63 4.36 15.30
N ALA A 127 -1.21 5.38 15.91
CA ALA A 127 -0.69 6.75 15.88
C ALA A 127 0.64 6.93 16.65
N SER A 128 1.06 5.94 17.44
CA SER A 128 2.37 5.94 18.09
C SER A 128 3.50 5.51 17.16
N CYS A 129 3.15 4.85 16.04
CA CYS A 129 4.13 4.39 15.07
C CYS A 129 4.54 5.51 14.10
N PRO A 130 5.83 5.61 13.75
CA PRO A 130 6.28 6.57 12.75
C PRO A 130 5.67 6.23 11.38
N THR A 131 5.43 7.24 10.55
CA THR A 131 5.05 7.08 9.13
C THR A 131 6.22 7.49 8.23
N ALA A 132 6.11 7.24 6.93
CA ALA A 132 7.09 7.68 5.92
C ALA A 132 6.35 8.02 4.62
N ALA A 133 6.70 9.13 3.96
CA ALA A 133 6.07 9.54 2.72
C ALA A 133 7.03 10.32 1.83
N CYS A 134 7.01 9.99 0.53
CA CYS A 134 7.76 10.67 -0.51
C CYS A 134 6.79 11.40 -1.44
N ALA A 135 7.02 12.71 -1.60
CA ALA A 135 6.16 13.55 -2.43
C ALA A 135 6.26 13.14 -3.91
N PRO A 136 5.21 13.38 -4.71
CA PRO A 136 5.27 13.17 -6.16
C PRO A 136 6.47 13.88 -6.79
N GLY A 137 7.30 13.14 -7.51
CA GLY A 137 8.52 13.62 -8.18
C GLY A 137 9.76 13.74 -7.29
N ASP A 138 9.69 13.40 -6.00
CA ASP A 138 10.82 13.48 -5.08
C ASP A 138 11.78 12.28 -5.23
N ALA A 139 12.67 12.38 -6.22
CA ALA A 139 13.64 11.34 -6.53
C ALA A 139 14.74 11.15 -5.47
N ASN A 140 14.91 12.08 -4.54
CA ASN A 140 15.92 11.99 -3.45
C ASN A 140 15.23 12.05 -2.08
N CYS A 141 14.03 11.49 -2.00
CA CYS A 141 13.21 11.53 -0.80
C CYS A 141 13.95 11.01 0.43
N ALA A 142 14.10 11.87 1.43
CA ALA A 142 14.81 11.55 2.67
C ALA A 142 14.09 10.51 3.54
N GLU A 143 12.80 10.26 3.31
CA GLU A 143 12.00 9.25 4.04
C GLU A 143 12.19 7.82 3.50
N SER A 144 12.94 7.65 2.41
CA SER A 144 13.29 6.37 1.80
C SER A 144 14.81 6.22 1.68
N TYR A 145 15.34 5.02 1.86
CA TYR A 145 16.76 4.74 1.60
C TYR A 145 17.11 5.08 0.14
N GLN A 146 18.08 5.99 -0.04
CA GLN A 146 18.69 6.31 -1.34
C GLN A 146 20.04 5.61 -1.48
N HIS A 147 20.73 5.39 -0.35
CA HIS A 147 22.04 4.77 -0.29
C HIS A 147 22.10 3.66 0.77
N PRO A 148 22.99 2.65 0.62
CA PRO A 148 23.08 1.53 1.55
C PRO A 148 23.42 1.91 3.00
N ASP A 149 24.05 3.07 3.21
CA ASP A 149 24.49 3.59 4.51
C ASP A 149 23.52 4.60 5.14
N ASP A 150 22.36 4.83 4.52
CA ASP A 150 21.30 5.65 5.12
C ASP A 150 20.78 5.01 6.42
N VAL A 151 20.13 5.83 7.26
CA VAL A 151 19.54 5.37 8.53
C VAL A 151 18.09 5.82 8.57
N ASN A 152 17.23 5.04 7.91
CA ASN A 152 15.80 5.29 7.75
C ASN A 152 14.91 4.15 8.26
N THR A 153 15.50 3.12 8.90
CA THR A 153 14.75 2.05 9.57
C THR A 153 13.92 2.61 10.72
N ARG A 154 12.65 2.23 10.72
CA ARG A 154 11.63 2.58 11.71
C ARG A 154 11.22 1.35 12.48
N ALA A 155 10.52 1.56 13.61
CA ALA A 155 10.00 0.48 14.43
C ALA A 155 8.53 0.73 14.78
N CYS A 156 7.73 -0.33 14.81
CA CYS A 156 6.33 -0.31 15.22
C CYS A 156 5.95 -1.68 15.81
N GLY A 157 4.80 -1.76 16.48
CA GLY A 157 4.25 -3.03 16.94
C GLY A 157 3.79 -3.91 15.78
N THR A 158 4.08 -5.21 15.87
CA THR A 158 3.63 -6.23 14.91
C THR A 158 2.11 -6.39 14.84
N GLY A 159 1.36 -5.88 15.82
CA GLY A 159 -0.10 -5.88 15.79
C GLY A 159 -0.73 -4.79 14.91
N ALA A 160 0.04 -3.76 14.54
CA ALA A 160 -0.46 -2.64 13.74
C ALA A 160 -0.68 -3.06 12.27
N GLY A 161 -1.67 -2.43 11.64
CA GLY A 161 -1.97 -2.54 10.22
C GLY A 161 -1.33 -1.38 9.44
N PHE A 162 -0.60 -1.73 8.39
CA PHE A 162 0.12 -0.78 7.54
C PHE A 162 -0.59 -0.64 6.20
N THR A 163 -0.76 0.59 5.71
CA THR A 163 -1.22 0.87 4.34
C THR A 163 -0.14 1.65 3.61
N LEU A 164 0.51 1.00 2.64
CA LEU A 164 1.35 1.65 1.65
C LEU A 164 0.49 2.09 0.46
N THR A 165 0.45 3.39 0.20
CA THR A 165 -0.27 3.96 -0.93
C THR A 165 0.72 4.38 -2.01
N LEU A 166 0.45 3.96 -3.26
CA LEU A 166 1.20 4.35 -4.46
C LEU A 166 0.31 5.28 -5.30
N GLY A 167 0.75 6.52 -5.53
CA GLY A 167 -0.07 7.55 -6.17
C GLY A 167 -1.09 8.23 -5.26
#